data_AF-A0A6H0TL69-F1
#
_entry.id   AF-A0A6H0TL69-F1
#
_cell.length_a   1.000
_cell.length_b   1.000
_cell.length_c   1.000
_cell.angle_alpha   90.00
_cell.angle_beta   90.00
_cell.angle_gamma   90.00
#
_symmetry.space_group_name_H-M   'P 1'
#
loop_
_entity.id
_entity.type
_entity.pdbx_description
1 polymer ?
#
loop_
_entity_poly.entity_id
_entity_poly.type
_entity_poly.pdbx_seq_one_letter_code
_entity_poly.pdbx_strand_id
1 'polypeptide(L)'
;MMQESLAVDTVSHLVYLEGNALVTDSITVAAVFGKEHAKVIRSIEELQSSKEFTDANFGVSEYRDRSGKRNKKYLIKRDGLMFLVMGYTGEKAAKMKENYIREFNRMEEYIRGKPKAMNAKESILANMKLTIELNEEVTSIKEDVTSVKEDMEQIKKDINERITLDYGQQQVIRNAVNKRVHKLWNENRIDKEIHNTTRKVYSSLWKNLKDAYQVNAYPNILQKDFDEALSFIEGWRPLFNGNKTA
;
A
#
# COMPACT_ATOMS: atom_id res chain seq x y z
N MET A 1 -29.86 16.53 -3.31
CA MET A 1 -29.08 17.78 -3.15
C MET A 1 -28.53 18.12 -4.52
N MET A 2 -29.18 19.09 -5.17
CA MET A 2 -28.77 19.72 -6.43
C MET A 2 -28.16 21.08 -6.09
N GLN A 3 -27.38 21.60 -7.05
CA GLN A 3 -26.75 22.93 -7.15
C GLN A 3 -25.33 23.03 -6.60
N GLU A 4 -24.39 22.71 -7.49
CA GLU A 4 -23.17 23.51 -7.61
C GLU A 4 -23.13 24.00 -9.07
N SER A 5 -23.74 25.18 -9.30
CA SER A 5 -23.80 25.81 -10.62
C SER A 5 -22.91 27.05 -10.65
N LEU A 6 -21.97 27.04 -11.61
CA LEU A 6 -21.55 28.18 -12.41
C LEU A 6 -20.91 29.36 -11.67
N ALA A 7 -19.58 29.29 -11.52
CA ALA A 7 -18.73 30.47 -11.50
C ALA A 7 -17.85 30.49 -12.79
N VAL A 8 -18.46 31.08 -13.82
CA VAL A 8 -17.80 31.92 -14.84
C VAL A 8 -16.95 31.19 -15.90
N ASP A 9 -17.66 30.44 -16.73
CA ASP A 9 -17.23 30.03 -18.07
C ASP A 9 -17.34 31.22 -19.06
N THR A 10 -16.59 32.29 -18.83
CA THR A 10 -16.51 33.45 -19.77
C THR A 10 -15.24 33.46 -20.60
N VAL A 11 -14.59 32.30 -20.79
CA VAL A 11 -13.53 32.14 -21.80
C VAL A 11 -14.12 31.72 -23.16
N SER A 12 -15.39 31.28 -23.21
CA SER A 12 -15.89 30.41 -24.28
C SER A 12 -16.33 31.08 -25.60
N HIS A 13 -15.96 32.32 -25.90
CA HIS A 13 -16.26 32.90 -27.23
C HIS A 13 -15.10 33.60 -27.93
N LEU A 14 -13.98 33.82 -27.24
CA LEU A 14 -12.82 34.53 -27.79
C LEU A 14 -11.72 33.61 -28.30
N VAL A 15 -11.57 32.44 -27.69
CA VAL A 15 -10.57 31.43 -28.04
C VAL A 15 -11.27 30.08 -28.09
N TYR A 16 -11.01 29.29 -29.14
CA TYR A 16 -11.60 27.98 -29.36
C TYR A 16 -10.54 26.98 -29.84
N LEU A 17 -10.85 25.70 -29.72
CA LEU A 17 -9.99 24.63 -30.17
C LEU A 17 -10.23 24.37 -31.66
N GLU A 18 -9.18 24.49 -32.48
CA GLU A 18 -9.18 24.07 -33.87
C GLU A 18 -8.08 23.03 -34.07
N GLY A 19 -8.47 21.78 -34.33
CA GLY A 19 -7.56 20.64 -34.31
C GLY A 19 -6.97 20.44 -32.90
N ASN A 20 -5.64 20.58 -32.76
CA ASN A 20 -4.92 20.44 -31.48
C ASN A 20 -4.30 21.77 -31.00
N ALA A 21 -4.80 22.90 -31.50
CA ALA A 21 -4.30 24.22 -31.15
C ALA A 21 -5.43 25.13 -30.66
N LEU A 22 -5.17 25.88 -29.58
CA LEU A 22 -6.03 26.97 -29.14
C LEU A 22 -5.81 28.17 -30.06
N VAL A 23 -6.87 28.62 -30.71
CA VAL A 23 -6.86 29.72 -31.68
C VAL A 23 -8.00 30.70 -31.42
N THR A 24 -7.84 31.93 -31.89
CA THR A 24 -8.95 32.87 -32.13
C THR A 24 -9.09 33.10 -33.64
N ASP A 25 -10.07 33.88 -34.09
CA ASP A 25 -10.13 34.31 -35.48
C ASP A 25 -10.17 35.82 -35.69
N SER A 26 -9.81 36.24 -36.90
CA SER A 26 -9.76 37.66 -37.26
C SER A 26 -11.11 38.37 -37.16
N ILE A 27 -12.24 37.64 -37.21
CA ILE A 27 -13.58 38.21 -37.02
C ILE A 27 -13.79 38.57 -35.55
N THR A 28 -13.43 37.64 -34.67
CA THR A 28 -13.48 37.81 -33.22
C THR A 28 -12.57 38.96 -32.79
N VAL A 29 -11.35 39.02 -33.33
CA VAL A 29 -10.43 40.16 -33.13
C VAL A 29 -11.08 41.47 -33.60
N ALA A 30 -11.70 41.49 -34.78
CA ALA A 30 -12.37 42.69 -35.29
C ALA A 30 -13.47 43.18 -34.33
N ALA A 31 -14.29 42.27 -33.81
CA ALA A 31 -15.35 42.57 -32.86
C ALA A 31 -14.80 43.12 -31.53
N VAL A 32 -13.79 42.46 -30.94
CA VAL A 32 -13.19 42.86 -29.66
C VAL A 32 -12.55 44.25 -29.74
N PHE A 33 -11.82 44.52 -30.82
CA PHE A 33 -11.09 45.78 -31.00
C PHE A 33 -11.92 46.87 -31.67
N GLY A 34 -13.19 46.59 -32.01
CA GLY A 34 -14.07 47.54 -32.70
C GLY A 34 -13.52 47.99 -34.06
N LYS A 35 -12.87 47.08 -34.78
CA LYS A 35 -12.28 47.32 -36.10
C LYS A 35 -13.12 46.64 -37.18
N GLU A 36 -13.07 47.17 -38.39
CA GLU A 36 -13.58 46.45 -39.56
C GLU A 36 -12.75 45.20 -39.83
N HIS A 37 -13.40 44.08 -40.14
CA HIS A 37 -12.72 42.80 -40.41
C HIS A 37 -11.69 42.91 -41.54
N ALA A 38 -11.99 43.65 -42.59
CA ALA A 38 -11.07 43.94 -43.68
C ALA A 38 -9.78 44.64 -43.21
N LYS A 39 -9.89 45.56 -42.25
CA LYS A 39 -8.72 46.25 -41.66
C LYS A 39 -7.88 45.30 -40.81
N VAL A 40 -8.51 44.36 -40.10
CA VAL A 40 -7.79 43.32 -39.34
C VAL A 40 -7.04 42.37 -40.29
N ILE A 41 -7.68 41.92 -41.37
CA ILE A 41 -7.02 41.10 -42.40
C ILE A 41 -5.81 41.84 -42.97
N ARG A 42 -5.99 43.10 -43.36
CA ARG A 42 -4.91 43.93 -43.87
C ARG A 42 -3.78 44.07 -42.85
N SER A 43 -4.10 44.32 -41.57
CA SER A 43 -3.10 44.39 -40.51
C SER A 43 -2.30 43.09 -40.37
N ILE A 44 -2.91 41.92 -40.56
CA ILE A 44 -2.23 40.61 -40.53
C ILE A 44 -1.30 40.45 -41.74
N GLU A 45 -1.79 40.83 -42.93
CA GLU A 45 -1.02 40.71 -44.19
C GLU A 45 0.15 41.69 -44.28
N GLU A 46 0.06 42.84 -43.60
CA GLU A 46 1.12 43.88 -43.58
C GLU A 46 2.08 43.73 -42.39
N LEU A 47 1.94 42.70 -41.54
CA LEU A 47 2.82 42.48 -40.38
C LEU A 47 4.29 42.38 -40.81
N GLN A 48 5.12 43.27 -40.27
CA GLN A 48 6.57 43.21 -40.42
C GLN A 48 7.14 42.13 -39.48
N SER A 49 7.02 40.86 -39.87
CA SER A 49 7.53 39.71 -39.12
C SER A 49 8.18 38.69 -40.06
N SER A 50 8.91 37.72 -39.51
CA SER A 50 9.50 36.67 -40.34
C SER A 50 8.41 35.77 -40.95
N LYS A 51 8.72 35.15 -42.09
CA LYS A 51 7.78 34.24 -42.77
C LYS A 51 7.45 33.04 -41.87
N GLU A 52 8.45 32.52 -41.17
CA GLU A 52 8.29 31.40 -40.23
C GLU A 52 7.33 31.76 -39.09
N PHE A 53 7.44 32.97 -38.55
CA PHE A 53 6.54 33.45 -37.50
C PHE A 53 5.10 33.59 -38.00
N THR A 54 4.94 34.16 -39.20
CA THR A 54 3.63 34.37 -39.83
C THR A 54 2.95 33.02 -40.09
N ASP A 55 3.63 32.09 -40.75
CA ASP A 55 3.10 30.76 -41.09
C ASP A 55 2.76 29.94 -39.84
N ALA A 56 3.55 30.09 -38.76
CA ALA A 56 3.32 29.37 -37.52
C ALA A 56 2.07 29.87 -36.76
N ASN A 57 1.73 31.15 -36.89
CA ASN A 57 0.75 31.82 -36.03
C ASN A 57 -0.54 32.29 -36.73
N PHE A 58 -0.56 32.42 -38.05
CA PHE A 58 -1.71 32.91 -38.82
C PHE A 58 -2.11 31.93 -39.92
N GLY A 59 -3.10 31.08 -39.63
CA GLY A 59 -3.65 30.12 -40.60
C GLY A 59 -4.77 30.75 -41.43
N VAL A 60 -4.68 30.67 -42.76
CA VAL A 60 -5.79 31.11 -43.64
C VAL A 60 -6.98 30.15 -43.49
N SER A 61 -8.17 30.71 -43.34
CA SER A 61 -9.43 29.99 -43.24
C SER A 61 -10.55 30.79 -43.91
N GLU A 62 -11.76 30.26 -43.92
CA GLU A 62 -12.92 30.91 -44.53
C GLU A 62 -14.13 30.85 -43.59
N TYR A 63 -15.07 31.77 -43.79
CA TYR A 63 -16.36 31.75 -43.14
C TYR A 63 -17.47 32.15 -44.11
N ARG A 64 -18.70 31.78 -43.77
CA ARG A 64 -19.88 32.17 -44.52
C ARG A 64 -20.56 33.34 -43.81
N ASP A 65 -20.78 34.43 -44.53
CA ASP A 65 -21.50 35.58 -43.99
C ASP A 65 -23.03 35.38 -44.04
N ARG A 66 -23.78 36.36 -43.54
CA ARG A 66 -25.26 36.34 -43.54
C ARG A 66 -25.88 36.33 -44.94
N SER A 67 -25.16 36.79 -45.96
CA SER A 67 -25.59 36.72 -47.37
C SER A 67 -25.32 35.35 -48.00
N GLY A 68 -24.66 34.46 -47.27
CA GLY A 68 -24.27 33.14 -47.76
C GLY A 68 -22.96 33.15 -48.56
N LYS A 69 -22.29 34.30 -48.68
CA LYS A 69 -21.02 34.44 -49.39
C LYS A 69 -19.86 33.92 -48.52
N ARG A 70 -18.90 33.24 -49.14
CA ARG A 70 -17.65 32.85 -48.47
C ARG A 70 -16.68 34.02 -48.44
N ASN A 71 -16.14 34.31 -47.28
CA ASN A 71 -15.14 35.34 -47.07
C ASN A 71 -13.93 34.76 -46.33
N LYS A 72 -12.74 35.31 -46.62
CA LYS A 72 -11.49 34.94 -45.98
C LYS A 72 -11.50 35.35 -44.51
N LYS A 73 -10.97 34.51 -43.63
CA LYS A 73 -10.59 34.84 -42.25
C LYS A 73 -9.22 34.25 -41.92
N TYR A 74 -8.66 34.63 -40.79
CA TYR A 74 -7.43 34.04 -40.26
C TYR A 74 -7.74 33.39 -38.93
N LEU A 75 -7.22 32.18 -38.72
CA LEU A 75 -7.06 31.55 -37.42
C LEU A 75 -5.74 32.03 -36.82
N ILE A 76 -5.79 32.52 -35.60
CA ILE A 76 -4.69 33.26 -34.98
C ILE A 76 -4.33 32.56 -33.68
N LYS A 77 -3.08 32.10 -33.57
CA LYS A 77 -2.53 31.53 -32.33
C LYS A 77 -2.13 32.64 -31.36
N ARG A 78 -1.86 32.26 -30.10
CA ARG A 78 -1.50 33.17 -29.01
C ARG A 78 -0.44 34.22 -29.41
N ASP A 79 0.70 33.79 -29.93
CA ASP A 79 1.82 34.71 -30.18
C ASP A 79 1.53 35.63 -31.37
N GLY A 80 0.84 35.13 -32.40
CA GLY A 80 0.33 35.95 -33.50
C GLY A 80 -0.67 37.01 -33.03
N LEU A 81 -1.60 36.65 -32.14
CA LEU A 81 -2.55 37.60 -31.57
C LEU A 81 -1.82 38.70 -30.82
N MET A 82 -0.81 38.35 -30.03
CA MET A 82 -0.03 39.34 -29.28
C MET A 82 0.71 40.29 -30.20
N PHE A 83 1.39 39.75 -31.21
CA PHE A 83 2.13 40.54 -32.19
C PHE A 83 1.22 41.50 -32.96
N LEU A 84 0.02 41.03 -33.36
CA LEU A 84 -0.99 41.84 -34.02
C LEU A 84 -1.52 42.98 -33.12
N VAL A 85 -1.84 42.68 -31.87
CA VAL A 85 -2.44 43.65 -30.93
C VAL A 85 -1.42 44.71 -30.47
N MET A 86 -0.13 44.39 -30.41
CA MET A 86 0.91 45.37 -30.11
C MET A 86 0.93 46.54 -31.11
N GLY A 87 0.56 46.30 -32.38
CA GLY A 87 0.42 47.34 -33.40
C GLY A 87 -0.87 48.17 -33.30
N TYR A 88 -1.82 47.81 -32.43
CA TYR A 88 -3.09 48.53 -32.30
C TYR A 88 -3.00 49.69 -31.30
N THR A 89 -3.57 50.82 -31.71
CA THR A 89 -3.70 52.06 -30.93
C THR A 89 -5.14 52.28 -30.46
N GLY A 90 -5.33 53.07 -29.40
CA GLY A 90 -6.63 53.38 -28.79
C GLY A 90 -6.83 52.81 -27.38
N GLU A 91 -7.81 53.34 -26.64
CA GLU A 91 -8.04 53.05 -25.21
C GLU A 91 -8.36 51.57 -24.93
N LYS A 92 -9.23 50.94 -25.74
CA LYS A 92 -9.53 49.49 -25.62
C LYS A 92 -8.30 48.63 -25.89
N ALA A 93 -7.47 49.03 -26.85
CA ALA A 93 -6.23 48.33 -27.15
C ALA A 93 -5.21 48.47 -26.00
N ALA A 94 -5.13 49.65 -25.37
CA ALA A 94 -4.28 49.87 -24.20
C ALA A 94 -4.69 48.96 -23.02
N LYS A 95 -5.98 48.91 -22.68
CA LYS A 95 -6.50 48.07 -21.59
C LYS A 95 -6.23 46.57 -21.83
N MET A 96 -6.34 46.10 -23.06
CA MET A 96 -6.03 44.71 -23.41
C MET A 96 -4.51 44.44 -23.28
N LYS A 97 -3.66 45.36 -23.77
CA LYS A 97 -2.20 45.27 -23.62
C LYS A 97 -1.78 45.18 -22.15
N GLU A 98 -2.37 46.01 -21.28
CA GLU A 98 -2.14 45.98 -19.83
C GLU A 98 -2.59 44.65 -19.20
N ASN A 99 -3.77 44.14 -19.57
CA ASN A 99 -4.25 42.85 -19.07
C ASN A 99 -3.33 41.71 -19.45
N TYR A 100 -2.81 41.70 -20.69
CA TYR A 100 -1.85 40.69 -21.13
C TYR A 100 -0.54 40.77 -20.34
N ILE A 101 0.01 41.99 -20.15
CA ILE A 101 1.24 42.19 -19.35
C ILE A 101 1.04 41.66 -17.93
N ARG A 102 -0.12 41.94 -17.31
CA ARG A 102 -0.44 41.45 -15.96
C ARG A 102 -0.47 39.93 -15.90
N GLU A 103 -1.13 39.28 -16.86
CA GLU A 103 -1.18 37.82 -16.92
C GLU A 103 0.18 37.18 -17.23
N PHE A 104 1.02 37.85 -18.03
CA PHE A 104 2.39 37.42 -18.27
C PHE A 104 3.23 37.45 -16.99
N ASN A 105 3.22 38.57 -16.26
CA ASN A 105 3.96 38.71 -15.00
C ASN A 105 3.48 37.69 -13.96
N ARG A 106 2.16 37.46 -13.88
CA ARG A 106 1.57 36.44 -13.01
C ARG A 106 2.06 35.04 -13.36
N MET A 107 2.15 34.70 -14.65
CA MET A 107 2.68 33.40 -15.09
C MET A 107 4.19 33.28 -14.90
N GLU A 108 4.95 34.37 -15.09
CA GLU A 108 6.40 34.41 -14.82
C GLU A 108 6.69 34.17 -13.34
N GLU A 109 5.97 34.84 -12.43
CA GLU A 109 6.06 34.61 -10.98
C GLU A 109 5.68 33.18 -10.61
N TYR A 110 4.60 32.64 -11.20
CA TYR A 110 4.19 31.26 -10.99
C TYR A 110 5.26 30.25 -11.43
N ILE A 111 5.94 30.48 -12.56
CA ILE A 111 7.03 29.62 -13.03
C ILE A 111 8.27 29.77 -12.15
N ARG A 112 8.61 30.99 -11.72
CA ARG A 112 9.75 31.28 -10.84
C ARG A 112 9.58 30.73 -9.42
N GLY A 113 8.34 30.65 -8.95
CA GLY A 113 7.96 30.09 -7.65
C GLY A 113 7.81 28.57 -7.64
N LYS A 114 7.84 27.89 -8.79
CA LYS A 114 7.92 26.43 -8.83
C LYS A 114 9.34 25.98 -8.51
N PRO A 115 9.53 24.92 -7.70
CA PRO A 115 10.81 24.23 -7.69
C PRO A 115 11.12 23.83 -9.13
N LYS A 116 12.29 24.26 -9.65
CA LYS A 116 12.80 23.76 -10.93
C LYS A 116 12.67 22.25 -10.87
N ALA A 117 11.99 21.66 -11.86
CA ALA A 117 11.96 20.21 -12.00
C ALA A 117 13.41 19.73 -11.85
N MET A 118 13.68 18.92 -10.82
CA MET A 118 15.02 18.36 -10.60
C MET A 118 15.50 17.80 -11.93
N ASN A 119 16.71 18.17 -12.35
CA ASN A 119 17.27 17.57 -13.56
C ASN A 119 17.25 16.04 -13.38
N ALA A 120 17.02 15.27 -14.44
CA ALA A 120 16.86 13.81 -14.34
C ALA A 120 17.93 13.13 -13.46
N LYS A 121 19.17 13.64 -13.50
CA LYS A 121 20.30 13.20 -12.66
C LYS A 121 20.07 13.41 -11.15
N GLU A 122 19.52 14.54 -10.74
CA GLU A 122 19.25 14.84 -9.33
C GLU A 122 18.11 13.96 -8.81
N SER A 123 17.06 13.74 -9.61
CA SER A 123 15.94 12.87 -9.23
C SER A 123 16.39 11.42 -9.05
N ILE A 124 17.25 10.92 -9.95
CA ILE A 124 17.88 9.61 -9.82
C ILE A 124 18.70 9.51 -8.53
N LEU A 125 19.50 10.55 -8.21
CA LEU A 125 20.34 10.55 -7.01
C LEU A 125 19.50 10.54 -5.72
N ALA A 126 18.41 11.31 -5.66
CA ALA A 126 17.51 11.33 -4.51
C ALA A 126 16.81 9.98 -4.30
N ASN A 127 16.31 9.37 -5.38
CA ASN A 127 15.70 8.05 -5.33
C ASN A 127 16.71 6.98 -4.88
N MET A 128 17.94 7.06 -5.39
CA MET A 128 19.01 6.14 -5.02
C MET A 128 19.40 6.28 -3.54
N LYS A 129 19.52 7.51 -3.02
CA LYS A 129 19.78 7.75 -1.60
C LYS A 129 18.67 7.17 -0.71
N LEU A 130 17.41 7.42 -1.06
CA LEU A 130 16.27 6.85 -0.34
C LEU A 130 16.28 5.33 -0.38
N THR A 131 16.68 4.73 -1.50
CA THR A 131 16.78 3.27 -1.65
C THR A 131 17.89 2.68 -0.77
N ILE A 132 19.02 3.38 -0.64
CA ILE A 132 20.12 2.98 0.24
C ILE A 132 19.66 3.04 1.71
N GLU A 133 19.05 4.14 2.12
CA GLU A 133 18.51 4.33 3.49
C GLU A 133 17.47 3.25 3.83
N LEU A 134 16.53 2.99 2.91
CA LEU A 134 15.58 1.88 3.06
C LEU A 134 16.26 0.52 3.18
N ASN A 135 17.34 0.27 2.42
CA ASN A 135 18.08 -0.99 2.49
C ASN A 135 18.86 -1.14 3.81
N GLU A 136 19.39 -0.05 4.36
CA GLU A 136 20.04 -0.04 5.68
C GLU A 136 19.02 -0.37 6.78
N GLU A 137 17.85 0.28 6.78
CA GLU A 137 16.76 -0.04 7.72
C GLU A 137 16.24 -1.48 7.56
N VAL A 138 16.09 -1.97 6.33
CA VAL A 138 15.69 -3.37 6.10
C VAL A 138 16.75 -4.35 6.62
N THR A 139 18.02 -3.96 6.61
CA THR A 139 19.11 -4.81 7.12
C THR A 139 19.04 -4.89 8.65
N SER A 140 18.88 -3.76 9.35
CA SER A 140 18.72 -3.78 10.81
C SER A 140 17.46 -4.53 11.25
N ILE A 141 16.33 -4.34 10.55
CA ILE A 141 15.09 -5.08 10.82
C ILE A 141 15.30 -6.60 10.65
N LYS A 142 16.06 -7.03 9.64
CA LYS A 142 16.35 -8.46 9.45
C LYS A 142 17.18 -9.04 10.60
N GLU A 143 18.12 -8.27 11.14
CA GLU A 143 18.90 -8.67 12.31
C GLU A 143 17.99 -8.81 13.54
N ASP A 144 17.15 -7.81 13.82
CA ASP A 144 16.16 -7.84 14.91
C ASP A 144 15.16 -9.01 14.77
N VAL A 145 14.69 -9.30 13.56
CA VAL A 145 13.80 -10.45 13.31
C VAL A 145 14.51 -11.76 13.55
N THR A 146 15.82 -11.83 13.29
CA THR A 146 16.61 -13.04 13.52
C THR A 146 16.80 -13.29 15.02
N SER A 147 17.17 -12.26 15.78
CA SER A 147 17.29 -12.37 17.25
C SER A 147 15.96 -12.73 17.90
N VAL A 148 14.85 -12.10 17.50
CA VAL A 148 13.50 -12.43 18.01
C VAL A 148 13.11 -13.88 17.72
N LYS A 149 13.49 -14.42 16.55
CA LYS A 149 13.24 -15.84 16.24
C LYS A 149 14.03 -16.77 17.15
N GLU A 150 15.29 -16.45 17.41
CA GLU A 150 16.14 -17.22 18.31
C GLU A 150 15.57 -17.21 19.74
N ASP A 151 15.18 -16.04 20.24
CA ASP A 151 14.51 -15.88 21.54
C ASP A 151 13.21 -16.68 21.62
N MET A 152 12.40 -16.65 20.55
CA MET A 152 11.14 -17.40 20.52
C MET A 152 11.36 -18.92 20.57
N GLU A 153 12.38 -19.43 19.87
CA GLU A 153 12.72 -20.86 19.93
C GLU A 153 13.26 -21.24 21.31
N GLN A 154 14.06 -20.38 21.94
CA GLN A 154 14.50 -20.59 23.31
C GLN A 154 13.31 -20.59 24.30
N ILE A 155 12.39 -19.64 24.17
CA ILE A 155 11.18 -19.57 25.00
C ILE A 155 10.32 -20.82 24.82
N LYS A 156 10.10 -21.29 23.58
CA LYS A 156 9.34 -22.53 23.33
C LYS A 156 9.98 -23.71 24.04
N LYS A 157 11.31 -23.83 23.98
CA LYS A 157 12.05 -24.90 24.66
C LYS A 157 11.88 -24.81 26.18
N ASP A 158 12.10 -23.64 26.76
CA ASP A 158 11.98 -23.41 28.21
C ASP A 158 10.55 -23.69 28.72
N ILE A 159 9.55 -23.32 27.91
CA ILE A 159 8.14 -23.61 28.17
C ILE A 159 7.91 -25.13 28.17
N ASN A 160 8.36 -25.84 27.14
CA ASN A 160 8.18 -27.30 27.04
C ASN A 160 8.87 -28.08 28.18
N GLU A 161 9.95 -27.54 28.74
CA GLU A 161 10.65 -28.12 29.88
C GLU A 161 9.95 -27.88 31.23
N ARG A 162 8.97 -26.98 31.29
CA ARG A 162 8.32 -26.56 32.54
C ARG A 162 6.81 -26.80 32.59
N ILE A 163 6.13 -26.84 31.44
CA ILE A 163 4.68 -27.04 31.42
C ILE A 163 4.34 -28.46 31.87
N THR A 164 3.54 -28.53 32.92
CA THR A 164 3.00 -29.76 33.49
C THR A 164 1.67 -30.16 32.84
N LEU A 165 1.22 -31.39 33.09
CA LEU A 165 -0.01 -31.93 32.49
C LEU A 165 -1.22 -31.01 32.67
N ASP A 166 -1.91 -30.72 31.57
CA ASP A 166 -3.19 -30.02 31.63
C ASP A 166 -4.30 -30.92 32.22
N TYR A 167 -5.47 -30.33 32.49
CA TYR A 167 -6.60 -31.04 33.07
C TYR A 167 -7.07 -32.23 32.21
N GLY A 168 -7.10 -32.08 30.88
CA GLY A 168 -7.51 -33.13 29.95
C GLY A 168 -6.53 -34.29 29.97
N GLN A 169 -5.23 -34.01 29.86
CA GLN A 169 -4.16 -35.00 29.96
C GLN A 169 -4.18 -35.73 31.30
N GLN A 170 -4.43 -35.02 32.41
CA GLN A 170 -4.60 -35.65 33.72
C GLN A 170 -5.76 -36.65 33.76
N GLN A 171 -6.89 -36.37 33.08
CA GLN A 171 -8.00 -37.32 32.98
C GLN A 171 -7.63 -38.56 32.14
N VAL A 172 -6.88 -38.36 31.05
CA VAL A 172 -6.42 -39.47 30.22
C VAL A 172 -5.50 -40.40 31.02
N ILE A 173 -4.54 -39.85 31.79
CA ILE A 173 -3.70 -40.65 32.69
C ILE A 173 -4.56 -41.41 33.71
N ARG A 174 -5.50 -40.76 34.38
CA ARG A 174 -6.39 -41.44 35.35
C ARG A 174 -7.14 -42.61 34.70
N ASN A 175 -7.67 -42.42 33.51
CA ASN A 175 -8.39 -43.44 32.77
C ASN A 175 -7.47 -44.59 32.33
N ALA A 176 -6.26 -44.28 31.87
CA ALA A 176 -5.24 -45.28 31.52
C ALA A 176 -4.84 -46.13 32.73
N VAL A 177 -4.62 -45.50 33.89
CA VAL A 177 -4.33 -46.20 35.15
C VAL A 177 -5.48 -47.12 35.54
N ASN A 178 -6.72 -46.62 35.53
CA ASN A 178 -7.90 -47.43 35.84
C ASN A 178 -8.00 -48.65 34.92
N LYS A 179 -7.92 -48.42 33.60
CA LYS A 179 -7.95 -49.48 32.59
C LYS A 179 -6.85 -50.51 32.83
N ARG A 180 -5.63 -50.07 33.15
CA ARG A 180 -4.49 -50.96 33.41
C ARG A 180 -4.70 -51.82 34.63
N VAL A 181 -5.09 -51.23 35.76
CA VAL A 181 -5.29 -51.96 37.02
C VAL A 181 -6.40 -52.99 36.88
N HIS A 182 -7.53 -52.62 36.26
CA HIS A 182 -8.62 -53.55 36.01
C HIS A 182 -8.23 -54.69 35.07
N LYS A 183 -7.48 -54.39 34.00
CA LYS A 183 -6.96 -55.41 33.09
C LYS A 183 -6.09 -56.43 33.85
N LEU A 184 -5.12 -55.95 34.61
CA LEU A 184 -4.24 -56.79 35.42
C LEU A 184 -4.98 -57.63 36.46
N TRP A 185 -5.97 -57.04 37.13
CA TRP A 185 -6.75 -57.70 38.17
C TRP A 185 -7.64 -58.81 37.61
N ASN A 186 -8.33 -58.53 36.50
CA ASN A 186 -9.24 -59.48 35.86
C ASN A 186 -8.47 -60.62 35.17
N GLU A 187 -7.31 -60.34 34.59
CA GLU A 187 -6.42 -61.35 33.99
C GLU A 187 -5.63 -62.15 35.04
N ASN A 188 -5.83 -61.89 36.34
CA ASN A 188 -5.10 -62.52 37.45
C ASN A 188 -3.56 -62.42 37.32
N ARG A 189 -3.06 -61.34 36.69
CA ARG A 189 -1.62 -61.08 36.45
C ARG A 189 -0.98 -60.31 37.59
N ILE A 190 -1.44 -60.55 38.81
CA ILE A 190 -1.04 -59.84 40.02
C ILE A 190 -0.80 -60.88 41.11
N ASP A 191 0.31 -60.75 41.83
CA ASP A 191 0.54 -61.52 43.04
C ASP A 191 -0.41 -61.06 44.15
N LYS A 192 -1.42 -61.89 44.44
CA LYS A 192 -2.46 -61.59 45.44
C LYS A 192 -1.95 -61.68 46.89
N GLU A 193 -0.78 -62.26 47.12
CA GLU A 193 -0.14 -62.27 48.46
C GLU A 193 0.33 -60.86 48.83
N ILE A 194 0.97 -60.16 47.88
CA ILE A 194 1.47 -58.78 48.06
C ILE A 194 0.33 -57.78 47.84
N HIS A 195 -0.43 -57.95 46.76
CA HIS A 195 -1.49 -57.05 46.32
C HIS A 195 -2.88 -57.66 46.50
N ASN A 196 -3.25 -57.89 47.76
CA ASN A 196 -4.54 -58.48 48.13
C ASN A 196 -5.79 -57.62 47.80
N THR A 197 -5.61 -56.36 47.41
CA THR A 197 -6.71 -55.45 47.05
C THR A 197 -6.33 -54.62 45.82
N THR A 198 -7.32 -54.27 44.99
CA THR A 198 -7.13 -53.34 43.85
C THR A 198 -6.53 -52.01 44.30
N ARG A 199 -6.90 -51.52 45.50
CA ARG A 199 -6.34 -50.31 46.11
C ARG A 199 -4.82 -50.36 46.26
N LYS A 200 -4.25 -51.51 46.65
CA LYS A 200 -2.79 -51.67 46.74
C LYS A 200 -2.13 -51.61 45.36
N VAL A 201 -2.78 -52.18 44.33
CA VAL A 201 -2.28 -52.15 42.94
C VAL A 201 -2.28 -50.72 42.41
N TYR A 202 -3.36 -49.97 42.63
CA TYR A 202 -3.42 -48.53 42.34
C TYR A 202 -2.31 -47.76 43.05
N SER A 203 -2.14 -47.99 44.35
CA SER A 203 -1.10 -47.31 45.14
C SER A 203 0.31 -47.58 44.60
N SER A 204 0.60 -48.81 44.18
CA SER A 204 1.91 -49.17 43.62
C SER A 204 2.13 -48.57 42.24
N LEU A 205 1.12 -48.62 41.36
CA LEU A 205 1.22 -48.01 40.03
C LEU A 205 1.44 -46.51 40.14
N TRP A 206 0.65 -45.80 40.96
CA TRP A 206 0.82 -44.37 41.18
C TRP A 206 2.18 -44.03 41.79
N LYS A 207 2.69 -44.87 42.71
CA LYS A 207 4.03 -44.69 43.25
C LYS A 207 5.08 -44.84 42.15
N ASN A 208 5.06 -45.93 41.39
CA ASN A 208 6.06 -46.18 40.35
C ASN A 208 6.01 -45.17 39.21
N LEU A 209 4.83 -44.70 38.83
CA LEU A 209 4.68 -43.64 37.83
C LEU A 209 5.36 -42.36 38.32
N LYS A 210 5.12 -41.95 39.56
CA LYS A 210 5.76 -40.77 40.14
C LYS A 210 7.26 -40.93 40.31
N ASP A 211 7.71 -42.11 40.73
CA ASP A 211 9.13 -42.42 40.88
C ASP A 211 9.87 -42.41 39.52
N ALA A 212 9.24 -42.92 38.45
CA ALA A 212 9.83 -42.97 37.11
C ALA A 212 10.09 -41.56 36.54
N TYR A 213 9.17 -40.63 36.78
CA TYR A 213 9.29 -39.23 36.34
C TYR A 213 9.86 -38.28 37.41
N GLN A 214 10.27 -38.81 38.58
CA GLN A 214 10.84 -38.05 39.70
C GLN A 214 9.95 -36.88 40.19
N VAL A 215 8.63 -37.09 40.21
CA VAL A 215 7.64 -36.07 40.61
C VAL A 215 6.98 -36.41 41.95
N ASN A 216 6.65 -35.40 42.74
CA ASN A 216 5.89 -35.57 43.99
C ASN A 216 4.41 -35.95 43.74
N ALA A 217 3.84 -35.50 42.61
CA ALA A 217 2.47 -35.76 42.20
C ALA A 217 2.39 -35.98 40.67
N TYR A 218 1.54 -36.92 40.23
CA TYR A 218 1.41 -37.24 38.80
C TYR A 218 0.98 -36.03 37.91
N PRO A 219 0.21 -35.03 38.39
CA PRO A 219 -0.08 -33.86 37.58
C PRO A 219 1.17 -33.04 37.22
N ASN A 220 2.27 -33.22 37.97
CA ASN A 220 3.51 -32.49 37.76
C ASN A 220 4.42 -33.15 36.71
N ILE A 221 4.00 -34.26 36.09
CA ILE A 221 4.65 -34.80 34.90
C ILE A 221 4.59 -33.72 33.80
N LEU A 222 5.66 -33.59 33.00
CA LEU A 222 5.71 -32.58 31.94
C LEU A 222 4.86 -33.02 30.74
N GLN A 223 4.27 -32.05 30.03
CA GLN A 223 3.44 -32.36 28.85
C GLN A 223 4.20 -33.08 27.75
N LYS A 224 5.48 -32.74 27.56
CA LYS A 224 6.36 -33.42 26.59
C LYS A 224 6.53 -34.92 26.88
N ASP A 225 6.34 -35.33 28.14
CA ASP A 225 6.50 -36.71 28.60
C ASP A 225 5.15 -37.45 28.67
N PHE A 226 4.06 -36.83 28.21
CA PHE A 226 2.70 -37.38 28.31
C PHE A 226 2.54 -38.74 27.60
N ASP A 227 3.01 -38.84 26.36
CA ASP A 227 2.88 -40.08 25.56
C ASP A 227 3.77 -41.20 26.12
N GLU A 228 4.95 -40.85 26.62
CA GLU A 228 5.83 -41.79 27.31
C GLU A 228 5.19 -42.29 28.60
N ALA A 229 4.53 -41.41 29.37
CA ALA A 229 3.84 -41.77 30.61
C ALA A 229 2.67 -42.74 30.35
N LEU A 230 1.94 -42.55 29.24
CA LEU A 230 0.91 -43.51 28.81
C LEU A 230 1.51 -44.87 28.46
N SER A 231 2.60 -44.88 27.70
CA SER A 231 3.33 -46.11 27.34
C SER A 231 3.85 -46.84 28.60
N PHE A 232 4.36 -46.10 29.57
CA PHE A 232 4.77 -46.64 30.87
C PHE A 232 3.59 -47.32 31.59
N ILE A 233 2.42 -46.66 31.66
CA ILE A 233 1.23 -47.22 32.31
C ILE A 233 0.78 -48.50 31.59
N GLU A 234 0.78 -48.52 30.26
CA GLU A 234 0.45 -49.70 29.47
C GLU A 234 1.46 -50.85 29.63
N GLY A 235 2.73 -50.54 29.89
CA GLY A 235 3.79 -51.51 30.17
C GLY A 235 3.81 -51.99 31.63
N TRP A 236 3.33 -51.19 32.58
CA TRP A 236 3.56 -51.38 34.02
C TRP A 236 3.06 -52.72 34.57
N ARG A 237 3.88 -53.37 35.40
CA ARG A 237 3.51 -54.58 36.16
C ARG A 237 3.90 -54.39 37.63
N PRO A 238 3.09 -54.88 38.59
CA PRO A 238 3.47 -54.89 39.99
C PRO A 238 4.66 -55.83 40.23
N LEU A 239 5.44 -55.54 41.27
CA LEU A 239 6.52 -56.43 41.71
C LEU A 239 5.93 -57.78 42.15
N PHE A 240 6.50 -58.88 41.67
CA PHE A 240 6.17 -60.24 42.08
C PHE A 240 7.15 -60.68 43.16
N ASN A 241 6.69 -61.44 44.17
CA ASN A 241 7.63 -62.11 45.06
C ASN A 241 8.28 -63.28 44.27
N GLY A 242 9.60 -63.22 44.09
CA GLY A 242 10.37 -64.20 43.31
C GLY A 242 10.48 -65.61 43.92
N ASN A 243 9.64 -65.98 44.90
CA ASN A 243 9.72 -67.27 45.60
C ASN A 243 8.62 -68.28 45.21
N LYS A 244 8.14 -68.23 43.97
CA LYS A 244 7.36 -69.33 43.38
C LYS A 244 7.80 -69.57 41.93
N THR A 245 8.99 -70.12 41.77
CA THR A 245 9.32 -70.96 40.61
C THR A 245 9.14 -72.42 41.00
N ALA A 246 8.34 -73.13 40.18
CA ALA A 246 8.16 -74.58 40.08
C ALA A 246 7.66 -75.32 41.32
#